data_AF-A0A183NUY9-F1
#
_entry.id   AF-A0A183NUY9-F1
#
_cell.length_a   1.000
_cell.length_b   1.000
_cell.length_c   1.000
_cell.angle_alpha   90.00
_cell.angle_beta   90.00
_cell.angle_gamma   90.00
#
_symmetry.space_group_name_H-M   'P 1'
#
loop_
_entity.id
_entity.type
_entity.pdbx_description
1 polymer ?
#
loop_
_entity_poly.entity_id
_entity_poly.type
_entity_poly.pdbx_seq_one_letter_code
_entity_poly.pdbx_strand_id
1 'polypeptide(L)'
;MCFYRFLHTHIHLLLNKVISGRDKGGKVRSKAKTKSARAGLQFPVGRVHRLLRKGNYAERVGAGAPVYLAAILEYLAAEVLDLAGNATRDNNITI
;
A
#
# COMPACT_ATOMS: atom_id res chain seq x y z
N MET A 1 10.65 16.75 -4.70
CA MET A 1 11.19 15.64 -5.53
C MET A 1 11.28 14.32 -4.72
N CYS A 2 10.36 14.09 -3.79
CA CYS A 2 10.27 12.83 -3.04
C CYS A 2 9.75 11.66 -3.90
N PHE A 3 9.10 11.96 -5.03
CA PHE A 3 8.70 11.00 -6.05
C PHE A 3 9.87 10.14 -6.56
N TYR A 4 11.02 10.75 -6.86
CA TYR A 4 12.19 10.00 -7.33
C TYR A 4 12.86 9.18 -6.21
N ARG A 5 12.72 9.58 -4.94
CA ARG A 5 13.32 8.86 -3.81
C ARG A 5 12.45 7.71 -3.34
N PHE A 6 11.13 7.87 -3.43
CA PHE A 6 10.16 6.78 -3.27
C PHE A 6 10.21 5.83 -4.46
N LEU A 7 10.31 6.31 -5.70
CA LEU A 7 10.52 5.48 -6.89
C LEU A 7 11.89 4.78 -6.87
N HIS A 8 12.97 5.41 -6.39
CA HIS A 8 14.28 4.78 -6.29
C HIS A 8 14.32 3.67 -5.21
N THR A 9 13.67 3.87 -4.06
CA THR A 9 13.54 2.82 -3.03
C THR A 9 12.48 1.76 -3.38
N HIS A 10 11.40 2.11 -4.10
CA HIS A 10 10.38 1.17 -4.56
C HIS A 10 10.77 0.40 -5.83
N ILE A 11 11.54 0.96 -6.77
CA ILE A 11 12.10 0.20 -7.90
C ILE A 11 13.10 -0.84 -7.40
N HIS A 12 13.90 -0.52 -6.38
CA HIS A 12 14.79 -1.50 -5.74
C HIS A 12 14.03 -2.64 -5.04
N LEU A 13 12.81 -2.38 -4.55
CA LEU A 13 11.94 -3.38 -3.95
C LEU A 13 11.12 -4.18 -4.98
N LEU A 14 10.74 -3.56 -6.10
CA LEU A 14 9.98 -4.18 -7.19
C LEU A 14 10.84 -5.16 -8.02
N LEU A 15 12.14 -4.89 -8.18
CA LEU A 15 13.07 -5.82 -8.84
C LEU A 15 13.33 -7.10 -8.02
N ASN A 16 13.13 -7.08 -6.70
CA ASN A 16 13.34 -8.25 -5.83
C ASN A 16 12.06 -9.07 -5.54
N LYS A 17 10.89 -8.64 -6.04
CA LYS A 17 9.59 -9.22 -5.63
C LYS A 17 8.76 -9.79 -6.77
N VAL A 18 9.25 -9.71 -8.00
CA VAL A 18 8.67 -10.42 -9.14
C VAL A 18 9.06 -11.89 -9.03
N ILE A 19 8.04 -12.73 -8.79
CA ILE A 19 8.02 -14.20 -8.73
C ILE A 19 8.32 -14.79 -7.33
N SER A 20 7.26 -15.03 -6.55
CA SER A 20 7.25 -16.17 -5.62
C SER A 20 5.97 -16.98 -5.86
N GLY A 21 6.17 -18.23 -6.26
CA GLY A 21 5.17 -19.12 -6.82
C GLY A 21 4.01 -19.48 -5.90
N ARG A 22 2.99 -20.06 -6.52
CA ARG A 22 1.80 -20.60 -5.89
C ARG A 22 2.13 -21.97 -5.29
N ASP A 23 2.57 -21.99 -4.04
CA ASP A 23 2.79 -23.24 -3.32
C ASP A 23 1.46 -23.92 -2.99
N LYS A 24 1.22 -25.06 -3.65
CA LYS A 24 0.13 -25.98 -3.36
C LYS A 24 0.44 -26.74 -2.07
N GLY A 25 -0.50 -26.68 -1.13
CA GLY A 25 -0.86 -27.73 -0.15
C GLY A 25 0.25 -28.38 0.70
N GLY A 26 0.15 -28.21 2.03
CA GLY A 26 0.62 -29.25 2.97
C GLY A 26 1.97 -29.02 3.67
N LYS A 27 2.35 -27.79 4.03
CA LYS A 27 3.48 -27.55 4.94
C LYS A 27 3.06 -26.71 6.15
N VAL A 28 3.71 -26.98 7.29
CA VAL A 28 3.54 -26.30 8.60
C VAL A 28 3.19 -24.82 8.39
N ARG A 29 2.09 -24.34 8.99
CA ARG A 29 1.58 -22.98 8.78
C ARG A 29 2.66 -21.95 9.12
N SER A 30 3.40 -21.51 8.09
CA SER A 30 4.29 -20.36 8.19
C SER A 30 3.47 -19.12 8.58
N LYS A 31 4.05 -18.21 9.37
CA LYS A 31 3.40 -16.97 9.80
C LYS A 31 2.74 -16.26 8.60
N ALA A 32 1.43 -16.05 8.68
CA ALA A 32 0.68 -15.50 7.56
C ALA A 32 1.13 -14.06 7.26
N LYS A 33 1.62 -13.81 6.04
CA LYS A 33 1.91 -12.44 5.58
C LYS A 33 0.61 -11.68 5.31
N THR A 34 0.55 -10.42 5.75
CA THR A 34 -0.62 -9.55 5.52
C THR A 34 -0.78 -9.19 4.04
N LYS A 35 -2.00 -8.84 3.62
CA LYS A 35 -2.27 -8.39 2.24
C LYS A 35 -1.46 -7.13 1.89
N SER A 36 -1.31 -6.19 2.83
CA SER A 36 -0.46 -5.01 2.69
C SER A 36 1.00 -5.38 2.47
N ALA A 37 1.57 -6.27 3.31
CA ALA A 37 2.95 -6.72 3.16
C ALA A 37 3.21 -7.48 1.85
N ARG A 38 2.21 -8.21 1.34
CA ARG A 38 2.29 -8.85 0.02
C ARG A 38 2.27 -7.82 -1.12
N ALA A 39 1.42 -6.80 -1.02
CA ALA A 39 1.30 -5.72 -1.99
C ALA A 39 2.43 -4.66 -1.92
N GLY A 40 3.19 -4.62 -0.82
CA GLY A 40 4.22 -3.59 -0.62
C GLY A 40 3.65 -2.23 -0.21
N LEU A 41 2.44 -2.20 0.34
CA LEU A 41 1.75 -0.96 0.75
C LEU A 41 1.85 -0.76 2.26
N GLN A 42 2.04 0.49 2.70
CA GLN A 42 1.88 0.90 4.10
C GLN A 42 0.40 0.92 4.50
N PHE A 43 -0.49 1.30 3.58
CA PHE A 43 -1.91 1.41 3.86
C PHE A 43 -2.56 0.02 4.07
N PRO A 44 -3.57 -0.09 4.97
CA PRO A 44 -4.12 -1.37 5.39
C PRO A 44 -5.13 -1.95 4.38
N VAL A 45 -4.66 -2.70 3.38
CA VAL A 45 -5.47 -3.38 2.34
C VAL A 45 -6.60 -4.23 2.93
N GLY A 46 -6.34 -4.95 4.03
CA GLY A 46 -7.36 -5.77 4.71
C GLY A 46 -8.51 -4.95 5.28
N ARG A 47 -8.22 -3.76 5.82
CA ARG A 47 -9.22 -2.84 6.35
C ARG A 47 -10.03 -2.22 5.21
N VAL A 48 -9.37 -1.78 4.13
CA VAL A 48 -10.03 -1.26 2.93
C VAL A 48 -11.01 -2.27 2.37
N HIS A 49 -10.61 -3.53 2.24
CA HIS A 49 -11.50 -4.59 1.76
C HIS A 49 -12.75 -4.77 2.65
N ARG A 50 -12.60 -4.70 3.97
CA ARG A 50 -13.73 -4.79 4.91
C ARG A 50 -14.67 -3.60 4.77
N LEU A 51 -14.12 -2.39 4.62
CA LEU A 51 -14.90 -1.17 4.44
C LEU A 51 -15.69 -1.20 3.12
N LEU A 52 -15.08 -1.67 2.04
CA LEU A 52 -15.76 -1.84 0.75
C LEU A 52 -16.96 -2.78 0.84
N ARG A 53 -16.85 -3.87 1.61
CA ARG A 53 -17.99 -4.79 1.83
C ARG A 53 -19.06 -4.21 2.75
N LYS A 54 -18.64 -3.49 3.81
CA LYS A 54 -19.58 -2.85 4.74
C LYS A 54 -20.36 -1.70 4.08
N GLY A 55 -19.75 -1.03 3.10
CA GLY A 55 -20.37 0.08 2.39
C GLY A 55 -21.40 -0.32 1.32
N ASN A 56 -21.64 -1.62 1.11
CA ASN A 56 -22.60 -2.14 0.13
C ASN A 56 -22.45 -1.56 -1.29
N TYR A 57 -21.23 -1.19 -1.71
CA TYR A 57 -20.97 -0.59 -3.02
C TYR A 57 -21.18 -1.55 -4.19
N ALA A 58 -21.08 -2.86 -3.94
CA ALA A 58 -21.35 -3.92 -4.90
C ALA A 58 -21.63 -5.23 -4.15
N GLU A 59 -22.38 -6.15 -4.77
CA GLU A 59 -22.64 -7.49 -4.22
C GLU A 59 -21.33 -8.27 -3.99
N ARG A 60 -20.37 -8.12 -4.91
CA ARG A 60 -19.05 -8.78 -4.84
C ARG A 60 -17.93 -7.77 -4.99
N VAL A 61 -16.95 -7.86 -4.10
CA VAL A 61 -15.71 -7.07 -4.17
C VAL A 61 -14.57 -7.98 -4.60
N GLY A 62 -13.98 -7.71 -5.77
CA GLY A 62 -12.84 -8.44 -6.31
C GLY A 62 -11.59 -8.30 -5.43
N ALA A 63 -10.70 -9.31 -5.47
CA ALA A 63 -9.52 -9.34 -4.60
C ALA A 63 -8.51 -8.21 -4.87
N GLY A 64 -8.46 -7.70 -6.11
CA GLY A 64 -7.57 -6.59 -6.50
C GLY A 64 -8.10 -5.20 -6.16
N ALA A 65 -9.42 -5.02 -6.05
CA ALA A 65 -10.04 -3.73 -5.74
C ALA A 65 -9.48 -3.04 -4.49
N PRO A 66 -9.36 -3.72 -3.32
CA PRO A 66 -8.81 -3.08 -2.13
C PRO A 66 -7.30 -2.80 -2.22
N VAL A 67 -6.56 -3.51 -3.08
CA VAL A 67 -5.13 -3.26 -3.31
C VAL A 67 -4.97 -1.98 -4.11
N TYR A 68 -5.73 -1.84 -5.20
CA TYR A 68 -5.71 -0.68 -6.07
C TYR A 68 -6.12 0.59 -5.32
N LEU A 69 -7.24 0.53 -4.58
CA LEU A 69 -7.70 1.66 -3.79
C LEU A 69 -6.71 2.04 -2.69
N ALA A 70 -6.13 1.07 -1.98
CA ALA A 70 -5.12 1.37 -0.95
C ALA A 70 -3.89 2.04 -1.54
N ALA A 71 -3.43 1.62 -2.73
CA ALA A 71 -2.29 2.23 -3.41
C ALA A 71 -2.56 3.70 -3.78
N ILE A 72 -3.74 4.00 -4.32
CA ILE A 72 -4.13 5.38 -4.66
C ILE A 72 -4.20 6.25 -3.40
N LEU A 73 -4.81 5.74 -2.33
CA LEU A 73 -4.92 6.49 -1.08
C LEU A 73 -3.55 6.76 -0.44
N GLU A 74 -2.65 5.78 -0.48
CA GLU A 74 -1.27 5.94 0.01
C GLU A 74 -0.49 6.98 -0.81
N TYR A 75 -0.63 6.90 -2.14
CA TYR A 75 -0.04 7.85 -3.06
C TYR A 75 -0.50 9.29 -2.80
N LEU A 76 -1.82 9.52 -2.74
CA LEU A 76 -2.37 10.85 -2.51
C LEU A 76 -1.99 11.39 -1.13
N ALA A 77 -2.02 10.55 -0.09
CA ALA A 77 -1.61 10.96 1.24
C ALA A 77 -0.14 11.36 1.28
N ALA A 78 0.75 10.59 0.63
CA ALA A 78 2.16 10.90 0.55
C ALA A 78 2.41 12.24 -0.16
N GLU A 79 1.71 12.52 -1.26
CA GLU A 79 1.85 13.78 -1.99
C GLU A 79 1.41 14.98 -1.13
N VAL A 80 0.24 14.88 -0.49
CA VAL A 80 -0.26 15.96 0.38
C VAL A 80 0.69 16.19 1.57
N LEU A 81 1.23 15.12 2.16
CA LEU A 81 2.19 15.20 3.26
C LEU A 81 3.53 15.81 2.83
N ASP A 82 4.02 15.53 1.62
CA ASP A 82 5.26 16.13 1.09
C ASP A 82 5.10 17.64 0.90
N LEU A 83 3.97 18.06 0.31
CA LEU A 83 3.65 19.47 0.12
C LEU A 83 3.45 20.19 1.46
N ALA A 84 2.73 19.57 2.40
CA ALA A 84 2.54 20.13 3.74
C ALA A 84 3.86 20.23 4.50
N GLY A 85 4.74 19.22 4.40
CA GLY A 85 6.05 19.21 5.04
C GLY A 85 7.02 20.25 4.46
N ASN A 86 6.93 20.56 3.17
CA ASN A 86 7.66 21.67 2.59
C ASN A 86 7.11 23.01 3.09
N ALA A 87 5.79 23.19 3.08
CA ALA A 87 5.16 24.40 3.58
C ALA A 87 5.47 24.66 5.06
N THR A 88 5.53 23.63 5.91
CA THR A 88 5.86 23.82 7.33
C THR A 88 7.30 24.30 7.54
N ARG A 89 8.25 23.78 6.75
CA ARG A 89 9.65 24.25 6.72
C ARG A 89 9.76 25.71 6.29
N ASP A 90 9.02 26.08 5.25
CA ASP A 90 8.99 27.46 4.75
C ASP A 90 8.41 28.44 5.79
N ASN A 91 7.53 27.95 6.66
CA ASN A 91 6.94 28.73 7.76
C ASN A 91 7.69 28.59 9.10
N ASN A 92 8.88 27.97 9.13
CA ASN A 92 9.68 27.69 10.33
C ASN A 92 8.93 26.89 11.43
N ILE A 93 7.85 26.18 11.08
CA ILE A 93 7.13 25.30 12.01
C ILE A 93 7.72 23.91 11.83
N THR A 94 8.47 23.42 12.83
CA THR A 94 9.02 22.06 12.81
C THR A 94 8.00 21.09 13.38
N ILE A 95 7.70 20.02 12.62
CA ILE A 95 6.92 18.85 13.06
C ILE A 95 7.84 17.71 13.50
#